data_AF-A0A925BPG8-F1
#
_entry.id   AF-A0A925BPG8-F1
#
_cell.length_a   1.000
_cell.length_b   1.000
_cell.length_c   1.000
_cell.angle_alpha   90.00
_cell.angle_beta   90.00
_cell.angle_gamma   90.00
#
_symmetry.space_group_name_H-M   'P 1'
#
loop_
_entity.id
_entity.type
_entity.pdbx_description
1 polymer ?
#
loop_
_entity_poly.entity_id
_entity_poly.type
_entity_poly.pdbx_seq_one_letter_code
_entity_poly.pdbx_strand_id
1 'polypeptide(L)'
;MYSRNVFSINGLALLGVSLLAAIGCGQNQTPRTEAAKPTITMAPGGTAAMPPNPSTPTVANNSSVVAKPTDGDHAHKPGSHGGVIVPIGTDSYHAEAVIEKGGAFRLLTLGKDESRIQEVEEQPIKAYVKVVGQPDAVPVELSAAPQDGDAPGQTSQFVGELPEELRGQPLEVTIPNIRINGERFRVGFTTQTAAHEEEMPASLPAAEEQTLYLTPGGKYTEDDIAANGKVTASQKFKGVISSHDMKPKSGDRICPITMTKANPKFTWVIDGKPYQFCCPPCVDEFVKLAKEQPDELKVPDTYIK
;
A
#
# COMPACT_ATOMS: atom_id res chain seq x y z
N MET A 1 51.01 -0.68 -32.47
CA MET A 1 51.04 -2.12 -32.19
C MET A 1 49.61 -2.62 -32.08
N TYR A 2 49.23 -3.46 -33.03
CA TYR A 2 47.91 -4.09 -33.15
C TYR A 2 47.76 -5.20 -32.11
N SER A 3 46.58 -5.36 -31.51
CA SER A 3 46.08 -6.71 -31.21
C SER A 3 44.56 -6.74 -31.21
N ARG A 4 44.01 -7.43 -32.21
CA ARG A 4 42.61 -7.77 -32.41
C ARG A 4 42.42 -9.16 -31.82
N ASN A 5 41.43 -9.36 -30.96
CA ASN A 5 40.95 -10.70 -30.62
C ASN A 5 39.71 -11.03 -31.45
N VAL A 6 39.81 -12.12 -32.19
CA VAL A 6 38.82 -12.77 -33.06
C VAL A 6 38.65 -14.20 -32.54
N PHE A 7 37.51 -14.83 -32.88
CA PHE A 7 37.09 -16.23 -32.68
C PHE A 7 36.33 -16.50 -31.37
N SER A 8 35.27 -17.31 -31.32
CA SER A 8 34.86 -18.36 -32.27
C SER A 8 33.35 -18.62 -32.21
N ILE A 9 32.82 -19.01 -33.36
CA ILE A 9 31.45 -19.46 -33.62
C ILE A 9 31.44 -20.97 -33.37
N ASN A 10 30.47 -21.51 -32.63
CA ASN A 10 30.12 -22.92 -32.69
C ASN A 10 28.62 -23.06 -32.56
N GLY A 11 27.98 -23.47 -33.66
CA GLY A 11 26.61 -23.95 -33.66
C GLY A 11 26.54 -25.40 -33.19
N LEU A 12 25.39 -25.79 -32.66
CA LEU A 12 24.95 -27.17 -32.69
C LEU A 12 23.43 -27.19 -32.83
N ALA A 13 22.97 -27.77 -33.94
CA ALA A 13 21.59 -28.07 -34.23
C ALA A 13 21.29 -29.52 -33.81
N LEU A 14 20.09 -29.77 -33.28
CA LEU A 14 19.38 -31.05 -33.25
C LEU A 14 17.91 -30.73 -32.91
N LEU A 15 16.97 -30.72 -33.87
CA LEU A 15 16.19 -31.85 -34.39
C LEU A 15 15.62 -32.76 -33.30
N GLY A 16 14.30 -32.72 -33.14
CA GLY A 16 13.55 -33.60 -32.24
C GLY A 16 12.04 -33.46 -32.40
N VAL A 17 11.51 -33.98 -33.51
CA VAL A 17 10.09 -34.19 -33.80
C VAL A 17 9.49 -35.22 -32.83
N SER A 18 8.29 -34.98 -32.28
CA SER A 18 7.26 -36.02 -32.17
C SER A 18 5.86 -35.44 -31.92
N LEU A 19 5.04 -35.67 -32.92
CA LEU A 19 3.60 -35.46 -33.03
C LEU A 19 2.89 -36.68 -32.41
N LEU A 20 1.93 -36.46 -31.50
CA LEU A 20 0.90 -37.45 -31.22
C LEU A 20 -0.43 -36.74 -30.97
N ALA A 21 -1.30 -36.85 -31.97
CA ALA A 21 -2.71 -36.52 -31.89
C ALA A 21 -3.47 -37.69 -31.26
N ALA A 22 -4.38 -37.39 -30.33
CA ALA A 22 -5.47 -38.30 -29.97
C ALA A 22 -6.79 -37.53 -30.05
N ILE A 23 -7.54 -37.84 -31.11
CA ILE A 23 -8.91 -37.45 -31.36
C ILE A 23 -9.80 -38.35 -30.49
N GLY A 24 -10.61 -37.77 -29.63
CA GLY A 24 -11.62 -38.46 -28.85
C GLY A 24 -12.99 -37.82 -29.03
N CYS A 25 -13.74 -38.27 -30.03
CA CYS A 25 -15.18 -38.01 -30.15
C CYS A 25 -15.94 -38.85 -29.13
N GLY A 26 -16.81 -38.22 -28.33
CA GLY A 26 -17.74 -38.90 -27.44
C GLY A 26 -19.06 -38.16 -27.36
N GLN A 27 -19.96 -38.45 -28.32
CA GLN A 27 -21.38 -38.15 -28.19
C GLN A 27 -21.98 -39.13 -27.17
N ASN A 28 -22.77 -38.63 -26.21
CA ASN A 28 -23.84 -39.45 -25.65
C ASN A 28 -25.06 -38.60 -25.30
N GLN A 29 -26.20 -39.07 -25.80
CA GLN A 29 -27.51 -38.46 -25.68
C GLN A 29 -28.19 -38.89 -24.37
N THR A 30 -28.91 -37.93 -23.79
CA THR A 30 -30.16 -37.94 -22.97
C THR A 30 -30.72 -39.26 -22.42
N PRO A 31 -31.39 -39.21 -21.24
CA PRO A 31 -32.84 -38.98 -21.29
C PRO A 31 -33.42 -38.02 -20.23
N ARG A 32 -34.35 -37.21 -20.75
CA ARG A 32 -35.64 -36.76 -20.22
C ARG A 32 -36.08 -37.35 -18.86
N THR A 33 -36.33 -36.47 -17.88
CA THR A 33 -37.35 -36.71 -16.85
C THR A 33 -38.23 -35.47 -16.72
N GLU A 34 -39.52 -35.77 -16.66
CA GLU A 34 -40.70 -34.94 -16.73
C GLU A 34 -41.27 -34.69 -15.32
N ALA A 35 -42.16 -33.70 -15.21
CA ALA A 35 -43.10 -33.42 -14.11
C ALA A 35 -42.50 -32.73 -12.85
N ALA A 36 -43.18 -31.81 -12.16
CA ALA A 36 -44.55 -31.32 -12.21
C ALA A 36 -44.62 -29.89 -11.60
N LYS A 37 -45.56 -29.08 -12.10
CA LYS A 37 -46.07 -27.88 -11.40
C LYS A 37 -46.99 -28.29 -10.26
N PRO A 38 -46.97 -27.60 -9.10
CA PRO A 38 -48.14 -27.49 -8.24
C PRO A 38 -48.80 -26.12 -8.36
N THR A 39 -50.09 -26.16 -8.70
CA THR A 39 -51.09 -25.10 -8.57
C THR A 39 -51.70 -25.18 -7.18
N ILE A 40 -51.74 -24.09 -6.40
CA ILE A 40 -52.63 -23.89 -5.23
C ILE A 40 -53.00 -22.40 -5.21
N THR A 41 -54.16 -21.99 -5.73
CA THR A 41 -55.47 -21.86 -5.05
C THR A 41 -55.48 -20.77 -3.96
N MET A 42 -56.09 -19.62 -4.29
CA MET A 42 -56.54 -18.61 -3.33
C MET A 42 -57.98 -18.90 -2.91
N ALA A 43 -58.29 -18.72 -1.61
CA ALA A 43 -59.62 -18.41 -1.09
C ALA A 43 -59.53 -17.86 0.36
N PRO A 44 -60.56 -17.12 0.85
CA PRO A 44 -60.38 -16.00 1.79
C PRO A 44 -61.05 -16.18 3.18
N GLY A 45 -60.66 -15.31 4.11
CA GLY A 45 -61.54 -14.78 5.17
C GLY A 45 -61.60 -15.55 6.51
N GLY A 46 -61.50 -14.83 7.63
CA GLY A 46 -61.86 -15.34 8.95
C GLY A 46 -61.22 -14.60 10.15
N THR A 47 -61.99 -13.69 10.75
CA THR A 47 -61.76 -12.87 11.94
C THR A 47 -61.76 -13.61 13.30
N ALA A 48 -60.91 -13.19 14.25
CA ALA A 48 -61.13 -13.07 15.73
C ALA A 48 -59.78 -12.71 16.41
N ALA A 49 -59.54 -11.54 17.01
CA ALA A 49 -60.05 -10.95 18.28
C ALA A 49 -59.42 -11.52 19.58
N MET A 50 -58.58 -10.71 20.26
CA MET A 50 -58.36 -10.52 21.73
C MET A 50 -56.96 -9.91 22.03
N PRO A 51 -56.66 -9.37 23.23
CA PRO A 51 -56.99 -8.04 23.79
C PRO A 51 -55.71 -7.21 24.13
N PRO A 52 -55.79 -5.98 24.71
CA PRO A 52 -54.67 -5.05 24.76
C PRO A 52 -53.79 -5.23 26.01
N ASN A 53 -52.49 -4.92 25.90
CA ASN A 53 -51.64 -4.66 27.05
C ASN A 53 -50.80 -3.39 26.82
N PRO A 54 -50.77 -2.44 27.77
CA PRO A 54 -50.18 -1.12 27.57
C PRO A 54 -48.76 -1.06 28.11
N SER A 55 -47.82 -0.68 27.26
CA SER A 55 -46.54 -0.11 27.69
C SER A 55 -46.05 0.87 26.63
N THR A 56 -46.25 2.16 26.91
CA THR A 56 -45.50 3.27 26.31
C THR A 56 -44.00 3.03 26.40
N PRO A 57 -43.26 3.39 25.33
CA PRO A 57 -42.09 4.21 25.54
C PRO A 57 -42.12 5.48 24.69
N THR A 58 -42.08 6.60 25.41
CA THR A 58 -41.39 7.85 25.14
C THR A 58 -40.71 7.98 23.77
N VAL A 59 -41.21 8.96 23.01
CA VAL A 59 -40.59 9.53 21.81
C VAL A 59 -39.23 10.12 22.19
N ALA A 60 -38.16 9.40 21.89
CA ALA A 60 -36.81 9.96 21.81
C ALA A 60 -36.51 10.22 20.33
N ASN A 61 -36.44 11.51 20.02
CA ASN A 61 -36.18 12.06 18.70
C ASN A 61 -34.70 11.80 18.34
N ASN A 62 -34.39 10.63 17.80
CA ASN A 62 -33.02 10.30 17.38
C ASN A 62 -32.83 10.67 15.92
N SER A 63 -32.44 11.92 15.68
CA SER A 63 -31.80 12.33 14.42
C SER A 63 -30.46 11.63 14.33
N SER A 64 -30.44 10.42 13.79
CA SER A 64 -29.23 9.72 13.38
C SER A 64 -28.63 10.45 12.18
N VAL A 65 -27.79 11.43 12.47
CA VAL A 65 -26.76 11.89 11.54
C VAL A 65 -25.94 10.67 11.19
N VAL A 66 -26.00 10.27 9.91
CA VAL A 66 -25.13 9.25 9.34
C VAL A 66 -23.70 9.76 9.49
N ALA A 67 -23.01 9.24 10.51
CA ALA A 67 -21.58 9.44 10.66
C ALA A 67 -20.91 8.79 9.46
N LYS A 68 -20.27 9.64 8.65
CA LYS A 68 -19.25 9.25 7.67
C LYS A 68 -18.24 8.35 8.41
N PRO A 69 -17.85 7.18 7.87
CA PRO A 69 -16.72 6.46 8.42
C PRO A 69 -15.54 7.42 8.39
N THR A 70 -14.96 7.67 9.56
CA THR A 70 -13.66 8.32 9.67
C THR A 70 -12.67 7.41 8.97
N ASP A 71 -12.12 7.88 7.85
CA ASP A 71 -10.94 7.30 7.22
C ASP A 71 -9.84 7.25 8.29
N GLY A 72 -9.67 6.07 8.88
CA GLY A 72 -8.47 5.75 9.62
C GLY A 72 -7.35 5.64 8.59
N ASP A 73 -6.36 6.50 8.71
CA ASP A 73 -5.09 6.43 8.00
C ASP A 73 -4.44 5.07 8.27
N HIS A 74 -4.76 4.08 7.43
CA HIS A 74 -4.11 2.78 7.44
C HIS A 74 -2.92 2.85 6.51
N ALA A 75 -1.78 3.25 7.06
CA ALA A 75 -0.51 3.26 6.36
C ALA A 75 -0.22 1.89 5.73
N HIS A 76 -0.09 1.86 4.41
CA HIS A 76 0.28 0.67 3.65
C HIS A 76 1.73 0.30 3.96
N LYS A 77 1.93 -0.71 4.83
CA LYS A 77 3.27 -1.23 5.11
C LYS A 77 3.83 -1.93 3.87
N PRO A 78 5.15 -1.82 3.61
CA PRO A 78 5.82 -2.68 2.65
C PRO A 78 5.61 -4.15 3.06
N GLY A 79 5.12 -4.97 2.13
CA GLY A 79 4.96 -6.38 2.39
C GLY A 79 6.29 -7.16 2.33
N SER A 80 6.26 -8.38 2.84
CA SER A 80 7.44 -9.26 2.91
C SER A 80 8.06 -9.57 1.55
N HIS A 81 7.28 -9.46 0.47
CA HIS A 81 7.71 -9.69 -0.91
C HIS A 81 7.98 -8.39 -1.66
N GLY A 82 8.04 -7.26 -0.94
CA GLY A 82 8.22 -5.92 -1.52
C GLY A 82 6.97 -5.39 -2.21
N GLY A 83 5.80 -5.96 -1.93
CA GLY A 83 4.51 -5.50 -2.45
C GLY A 83 3.80 -4.47 -1.59
N VAL A 84 2.63 -4.04 -2.05
CA VAL A 84 1.69 -3.19 -1.31
C VAL A 84 0.75 -4.10 -0.52
N ILE A 85 0.67 -3.95 0.80
CA ILE A 85 -0.37 -4.62 1.60
C ILE A 85 -1.66 -3.81 1.56
N VAL A 86 -2.77 -4.48 1.25
CA VAL A 86 -4.10 -3.90 1.07
C VAL A 86 -5.09 -4.61 2.01
N PRO A 87 -5.76 -3.88 2.91
CA PRO A 87 -6.78 -4.47 3.78
C PRO A 87 -8.06 -4.81 2.99
N ILE A 88 -8.72 -5.89 3.37
CA ILE A 88 -9.94 -6.40 2.74
C ILE A 88 -10.97 -6.73 3.83
N GLY A 89 -12.23 -6.32 3.61
CA GLY A 89 -13.33 -6.72 4.48
C GLY A 89 -13.21 -6.18 5.90
N THR A 90 -12.94 -4.88 6.05
CA THR A 90 -12.74 -4.22 7.36
C THR A 90 -11.59 -4.87 8.14
N ASP A 91 -10.43 -5.04 7.48
CA ASP A 91 -9.21 -5.58 8.10
C ASP A 91 -9.31 -7.08 8.52
N SER A 92 -10.33 -7.79 8.01
CA SER A 92 -10.49 -9.23 8.28
C SER A 92 -9.51 -10.08 7.48
N TYR A 93 -9.09 -9.58 6.32
CA TYR A 93 -8.14 -10.19 5.42
C TYR A 93 -7.22 -9.12 4.86
N HIS A 94 -6.10 -9.55 4.28
CA HIS A 94 -5.18 -8.69 3.56
C HIS A 94 -4.87 -9.29 2.20
N ALA A 95 -4.35 -8.48 1.29
CA ALA A 95 -3.66 -8.98 0.12
C ALA A 95 -2.36 -8.21 -0.09
N GLU A 96 -1.31 -8.91 -0.50
CA GLU A 96 -0.07 -8.28 -0.94
C GLU A 96 -0.03 -8.27 -2.48
N ALA A 97 -0.02 -7.07 -3.05
CA ALA A 97 0.13 -6.88 -4.50
C ALA A 97 1.60 -6.61 -4.84
N VAL A 98 2.21 -7.51 -5.61
CA VAL A 98 3.60 -7.40 -6.06
C VAL A 98 3.62 -7.21 -7.57
N ILE A 99 4.17 -6.08 -8.03
CA ILE A 99 4.35 -5.80 -9.45
C ILE A 99 5.84 -5.67 -9.76
N GLU A 100 6.35 -6.60 -10.54
CA GLU A 100 7.76 -6.62 -10.92
C GLU A 100 8.03 -5.71 -12.12
N LYS A 101 9.28 -5.27 -12.28
CA LYS A 101 9.72 -4.45 -13.44
C LYS A 101 9.44 -5.13 -14.79
N GLY A 102 9.43 -6.46 -14.81
CA GLY A 102 9.10 -7.26 -16.00
C GLY A 102 7.61 -7.27 -16.37
N GLY A 103 6.73 -6.69 -15.54
CA GLY A 103 5.28 -6.69 -15.73
C GLY A 103 4.56 -7.86 -15.09
N ALA A 104 5.27 -8.77 -14.40
CA ALA A 104 4.61 -9.81 -13.61
C ALA A 104 3.81 -9.17 -12.47
N PHE A 105 2.52 -9.48 -12.39
CA PHE A 105 1.61 -9.04 -11.34
C PHE A 105 1.21 -10.26 -10.52
N ARG A 106 1.61 -10.27 -9.24
CA ARG A 106 1.16 -11.24 -8.24
C ARG A 106 0.28 -10.59 -7.20
N LEU A 107 -0.76 -11.31 -6.79
CA LEU A 107 -1.61 -10.97 -5.66
C LEU A 107 -1.60 -12.15 -4.70
N LEU A 108 -1.01 -11.97 -3.51
CA LEU A 108 -1.04 -12.96 -2.44
C LEU A 108 -2.21 -12.66 -1.52
N THR A 109 -2.99 -13.68 -1.17
CA THR A 109 -4.07 -13.54 -0.18
C THR A 109 -3.54 -13.88 1.21
N LEU A 110 -3.80 -12.98 2.16
CA LEU A 110 -3.26 -13.00 3.51
C LEU A 110 -4.40 -12.92 4.53
N GLY A 111 -4.15 -13.43 5.74
CA GLY A 111 -5.11 -13.39 6.83
C GLY A 111 -5.23 -12.00 7.44
N LYS A 112 -5.97 -11.91 8.56
CA LYS A 112 -5.96 -10.73 9.43
C LYS A 112 -4.53 -10.40 9.92
N ASP A 113 -3.76 -11.44 10.21
CA ASP A 113 -2.33 -11.33 10.44
C ASP A 113 -1.60 -11.42 9.09
N GLU A 114 -1.00 -10.31 8.66
CA GLU A 114 -0.29 -10.17 7.37
C GLU A 114 0.84 -11.19 7.19
N SER A 115 1.35 -11.79 8.28
CA SER A 115 2.36 -12.84 8.21
C SER A 115 1.80 -14.23 7.89
N ARG A 116 0.48 -14.38 7.89
CA ARG A 116 -0.20 -15.66 7.66
C ARG A 116 -0.84 -15.69 6.28
N ILE A 117 -0.49 -16.72 5.52
CA ILE A 117 -1.11 -17.02 4.23
C ILE A 117 -2.59 -17.35 4.44
N GLN A 118 -3.44 -16.81 3.58
CA GLN A 118 -4.87 -17.12 3.54
C GLN A 118 -5.19 -17.81 2.21
N GLU A 119 -5.46 -19.10 2.27
CA GLU A 119 -5.99 -19.86 1.15
C GLU A 119 -7.41 -19.40 0.80
N VAL A 120 -7.73 -19.36 -0.49
CA VAL A 120 -9.04 -19.05 -1.02
C VAL A 120 -9.39 -20.01 -2.16
N GLU A 121 -10.67 -20.13 -2.46
CA GLU A 121 -11.14 -20.97 -3.56
C GLU A 121 -10.55 -20.50 -4.90
N GLU A 122 -10.08 -21.44 -5.72
CA GLU A 122 -9.63 -21.15 -7.08
C GLU A 122 -10.74 -20.46 -7.87
N GLN A 123 -10.43 -19.28 -8.41
CA GLN A 123 -11.39 -18.48 -9.16
C GLN A 123 -10.66 -17.59 -10.17
N PRO A 124 -11.29 -17.28 -11.32
CA PRO A 124 -10.77 -16.26 -12.22
C PRO A 124 -10.96 -14.87 -11.59
N ILE A 125 -9.91 -14.06 -11.60
CA ILE A 125 -9.96 -12.68 -11.11
C ILE A 125 -9.63 -11.72 -12.25
N LYS A 126 -10.38 -10.64 -12.35
CA LYS A 126 -10.12 -9.55 -13.29
C LYS A 126 -9.71 -8.29 -12.53
N ALA A 127 -8.52 -7.79 -12.79
CA ALA A 127 -8.06 -6.49 -12.33
C ALA A 127 -8.29 -5.44 -13.42
N TYR A 128 -8.74 -4.26 -13.05
CA TYR A 128 -8.78 -3.08 -13.92
C TYR A 128 -7.64 -2.17 -13.50
N VAL A 129 -6.70 -1.97 -14.41
CA VAL A 129 -5.44 -1.27 -14.14
C VAL A 129 -5.38 -0.03 -15.00
N LYS A 130 -5.14 1.14 -14.39
CA LYS A 130 -4.91 2.40 -15.10
C LYS A 130 -3.69 3.10 -14.54
N VAL A 131 -3.08 3.97 -15.33
CA VAL A 131 -2.04 4.88 -14.82
C VAL A 131 -2.70 5.92 -13.90
N VAL A 132 -2.07 6.24 -12.78
CA VAL A 132 -2.57 7.26 -11.83
C VAL A 132 -2.80 8.58 -12.57
N GLY A 133 -3.96 9.19 -12.33
CA GLY A 133 -4.38 10.44 -12.99
C GLY A 133 -4.95 10.29 -14.40
N GLN A 134 -4.92 9.09 -14.99
CA GLN A 134 -5.56 8.81 -16.27
C GLN A 134 -6.95 8.20 -16.08
N PRO A 135 -7.90 8.43 -17.01
CA PRO A 135 -9.25 7.88 -16.89
C PRO A 135 -9.37 6.43 -17.40
N ASP A 136 -8.48 6.01 -18.31
CA ASP A 136 -8.62 4.76 -19.05
C ASP A 136 -8.03 3.58 -18.30
N ALA A 137 -8.84 2.55 -18.05
CA ALA A 137 -8.42 1.32 -17.41
C ALA A 137 -8.36 0.16 -18.40
N VAL A 138 -7.28 -0.62 -18.32
CA VAL A 138 -7.06 -1.84 -19.09
C VAL A 138 -7.36 -3.05 -18.20
N PRO A 139 -8.16 -4.02 -18.67
CA PRO A 139 -8.40 -5.25 -17.93
C PRO A 139 -7.17 -6.17 -17.99
N VAL A 140 -6.79 -6.72 -16.84
CA VAL A 140 -5.73 -7.72 -16.67
C VAL A 140 -6.36 -8.95 -16.00
N GLU A 141 -6.28 -10.10 -16.66
CA GLU A 141 -6.74 -11.36 -16.10
C GLU A 141 -5.66 -11.90 -15.15
N LEU A 142 -6.07 -12.28 -13.94
CA LEU A 142 -5.24 -12.97 -12.96
C LEU A 142 -5.76 -14.39 -12.79
N SER A 143 -4.87 -15.37 -12.97
CA SER A 143 -5.14 -16.79 -12.82
C SER A 143 -4.66 -17.28 -11.47
N ALA A 144 -5.41 -18.20 -10.86
CA ALA A 144 -4.95 -18.91 -9.67
C ALA A 144 -3.63 -19.64 -9.95
N ALA A 145 -2.68 -19.52 -9.03
CA ALA A 145 -1.40 -20.21 -9.05
C ALA A 145 -1.16 -20.83 -7.68
N PRO A 146 -1.79 -21.98 -7.37
CA PRO A 146 -1.62 -22.67 -6.09
C PRO A 146 -0.14 -22.87 -5.75
N GLN A 147 0.20 -22.64 -4.48
CA GLN A 147 1.53 -22.78 -3.93
C GLN A 147 1.70 -24.11 -3.17
N ASP A 148 2.95 -24.45 -2.87
CA ASP A 148 3.26 -25.58 -1.99
C ASP A 148 2.64 -25.34 -0.60
N GLY A 149 1.70 -26.21 -0.23
CA GLY A 149 0.99 -26.13 1.04
C GLY A 149 -0.48 -25.74 0.92
N ASP A 150 -0.91 -25.17 -0.21
CA ASP A 150 -2.32 -24.88 -0.45
C ASP A 150 -3.13 -26.20 -0.54
N ALA A 151 -4.35 -26.21 0.03
CA ALA A 151 -5.23 -27.36 -0.06
C ALA A 151 -5.74 -27.59 -1.51
N PRO A 152 -6.15 -28.82 -1.88
CA PRO A 152 -6.68 -29.10 -3.21
C PRO A 152 -7.89 -28.22 -3.58
N GLY A 153 -7.81 -27.54 -4.74
CA GLY A 153 -8.84 -26.60 -5.21
C GLY A 153 -8.83 -25.24 -4.50
N GLN A 154 -7.80 -24.97 -3.70
CA GLN A 154 -7.53 -23.66 -3.11
C GLN A 154 -6.26 -23.07 -3.73
N THR A 155 -6.12 -21.76 -3.59
CA THR A 155 -4.92 -21.02 -3.93
C THR A 155 -4.71 -19.91 -2.91
N SER A 156 -3.46 -19.57 -2.63
CA SER A 156 -3.08 -18.38 -1.90
C SER A 156 -2.50 -17.27 -2.79
N GLN A 157 -2.44 -17.49 -4.11
CA GLN A 157 -1.76 -16.60 -5.03
C GLN A 157 -2.47 -16.54 -6.40
N PHE A 158 -2.62 -15.31 -6.90
CA PHE A 158 -3.06 -15.06 -8.26
C PHE A 158 -1.95 -14.38 -9.05
N VAL A 159 -1.78 -14.77 -10.32
CA VAL A 159 -0.74 -14.24 -11.20
C VAL A 159 -1.31 -13.78 -12.53
N GLY A 160 -0.75 -12.71 -13.06
CA GLY A 160 -1.01 -12.24 -14.42
C GLY A 160 0.13 -11.38 -14.94
N GLU A 161 -0.06 -10.84 -16.13
CA GLU A 161 0.95 -10.03 -16.80
C GLU A 161 0.37 -8.67 -17.19
N LEU A 162 1.09 -7.61 -16.81
CA LEU A 162 0.75 -6.26 -17.23
C LEU A 162 1.10 -6.05 -18.72
N PRO A 163 0.22 -5.39 -19.48
CA PRO A 163 0.54 -4.81 -20.78
C PRO A 163 1.82 -3.97 -20.70
N GLU A 164 2.62 -3.99 -21.77
CA GLU A 164 3.91 -3.28 -21.84
C GLU A 164 3.76 -1.79 -21.52
N GLU A 165 2.65 -1.19 -21.96
CA GLU A 165 2.27 0.22 -21.76
C GLU A 165 2.15 0.62 -20.27
N LEU A 166 1.84 -0.33 -19.40
CA LEU A 166 1.61 -0.10 -17.96
C LEU A 166 2.86 -0.43 -17.11
N ARG A 167 3.91 -1.02 -17.69
CA ARG A 167 5.09 -1.45 -16.93
C ARG A 167 5.90 -0.25 -16.45
N GLY A 168 6.28 -0.27 -15.17
CA GLY A 168 7.08 0.79 -14.54
C GLY A 168 6.33 2.11 -14.29
N GLN A 169 5.03 2.17 -14.57
CA GLN A 169 4.19 3.33 -14.29
C GLN A 169 3.59 3.27 -12.86
N PRO A 170 3.22 4.41 -12.27
CA PRO A 170 2.34 4.42 -11.10
C PRO A 170 0.93 4.01 -11.54
N LEU A 171 0.38 2.98 -10.92
CA LEU A 171 -0.89 2.36 -11.31
C LEU A 171 -1.92 2.51 -10.19
N GLU A 172 -3.18 2.70 -10.59
CA GLU A 172 -4.35 2.48 -9.76
C GLU A 172 -5.01 1.18 -10.21
N VAL A 173 -5.18 0.24 -9.29
CA VAL A 173 -5.70 -1.10 -9.56
C VAL A 173 -7.02 -1.28 -8.81
N THR A 174 -8.04 -1.77 -9.52
CA THR A 174 -9.31 -2.20 -8.92
C THR A 174 -9.62 -3.63 -9.30
N ILE A 175 -9.85 -4.47 -8.30
CA ILE A 175 -10.38 -5.83 -8.45
C ILE A 175 -11.82 -5.82 -7.90
N PRO A 176 -12.85 -5.87 -8.75
CA PRO A 176 -14.23 -5.68 -8.31
C PRO A 176 -14.86 -6.93 -7.69
N ASN A 177 -14.23 -8.10 -7.85
CA ASN A 177 -14.82 -9.37 -7.46
C ASN A 177 -13.73 -10.39 -7.14
N ILE A 178 -13.26 -10.38 -5.90
CA ILE A 178 -12.54 -11.51 -5.29
C ILE A 178 -13.44 -12.15 -4.25
N ARG A 179 -13.50 -13.48 -4.21
CA ARG A 179 -14.23 -14.23 -3.19
C ARG A 179 -13.27 -14.79 -2.15
N ILE A 180 -13.59 -14.56 -0.89
CA ILE A 180 -12.85 -15.10 0.26
C ILE A 180 -13.90 -15.71 1.18
N ASN A 181 -13.82 -17.02 1.44
CA ASN A 181 -14.79 -17.75 2.26
C ASN A 181 -16.27 -17.54 1.84
N GLY A 182 -16.54 -17.53 0.53
CA GLY A 182 -17.88 -17.33 -0.02
C GLY A 182 -18.40 -15.89 -0.04
N GLU A 183 -17.73 -14.94 0.62
CA GLU A 183 -18.05 -13.51 0.56
C GLU A 183 -17.30 -12.82 -0.60
N ARG A 184 -17.93 -11.82 -1.22
CA ARG A 184 -17.34 -11.02 -2.31
C ARG A 184 -16.79 -9.70 -1.80
N PHE A 185 -15.55 -9.41 -2.14
CA PHE A 185 -14.88 -8.16 -1.83
C PHE A 185 -14.46 -7.41 -3.10
N ARG A 186 -14.39 -6.08 -2.95
CA ARG A 186 -13.71 -5.19 -3.88
C ARG A 186 -12.38 -4.79 -3.26
N VAL A 187 -11.31 -4.91 -4.03
CA VAL A 187 -9.97 -4.48 -3.63
C VAL A 187 -9.58 -3.32 -4.53
N GLY A 188 -9.08 -2.25 -3.94
CA GLY A 188 -8.55 -1.10 -4.64
C GLY A 188 -7.22 -0.69 -4.01
N PHE A 189 -6.21 -0.46 -4.83
CA PHE A 189 -4.91 0.00 -4.34
C PHE A 189 -4.17 0.79 -5.40
N THR A 190 -3.14 1.51 -4.97
CA THR A 190 -2.20 2.19 -5.85
C THR A 190 -0.82 1.55 -5.71
N THR A 191 -0.10 1.39 -6.83
CA THR A 191 1.26 0.82 -6.86
C THR A 191 2.32 1.88 -6.62
N GLN A 192 1.91 3.15 -6.66
CA GLN A 192 2.38 4.06 -5.63
C GLN A 192 1.94 3.44 -4.30
N THR A 193 2.75 2.54 -3.76
CA THR A 193 2.99 2.68 -2.33
C THR A 193 3.25 4.17 -2.14
N ALA A 194 2.92 4.72 -0.99
CA ALA A 194 3.91 5.60 -0.42
C ALA A 194 5.21 4.74 -0.28
N ALA A 195 5.91 4.40 -1.39
CA ALA A 195 7.24 4.90 -1.57
C ALA A 195 7.03 6.30 -1.12
N HIS A 196 7.38 6.54 0.13
CA HIS A 196 7.65 7.85 0.52
C HIS A 196 8.52 8.37 -0.67
N GLU A 197 7.94 9.12 -1.61
CA GLU A 197 8.12 10.56 -1.51
C GLU A 197 8.12 10.76 -0.01
N GLU A 198 9.32 10.67 0.56
CA GLU A 198 9.66 11.18 1.86
C GLU A 198 9.22 12.61 1.67
N GLU A 199 7.91 12.81 1.87
CA GLU A 199 7.16 13.89 1.30
C GLU A 199 7.69 14.99 2.17
N MET A 200 8.64 15.71 1.58
CA MET A 200 9.46 16.67 2.28
C MET A 200 8.47 17.47 3.11
N PRO A 201 8.55 17.38 4.45
CA PRO A 201 7.42 17.77 5.27
C PRO A 201 6.97 19.16 4.84
N ALA A 202 5.67 19.38 4.73
CA ALA A 202 5.20 20.69 4.34
C ALA A 202 5.74 21.71 5.35
N SER A 203 6.26 22.84 4.86
CA SER A 203 6.72 23.90 5.76
C SER A 203 5.56 24.36 6.64
N LEU A 204 5.85 24.56 7.93
CA LEU A 204 4.84 25.02 8.88
C LEU A 204 4.35 26.44 8.55
N PRO A 205 3.09 26.77 8.88
CA PRO A 205 2.63 28.16 8.92
C PRO A 205 3.51 29.01 9.84
N ALA A 206 3.77 30.27 9.49
CA ALA A 206 4.74 31.11 10.18
C ALA A 206 4.52 31.26 11.71
N ALA A 207 3.28 31.26 12.18
CA ALA A 207 2.97 31.35 13.61
C ALA A 207 3.30 30.05 14.37
N GLU A 208 3.02 28.90 13.75
CA GLU A 208 3.38 27.58 14.29
C GLU A 208 4.89 27.37 14.27
N GLU A 209 5.54 27.81 13.19
CA GLU A 209 7.00 27.79 13.07
C GLU A 209 7.67 28.61 14.19
N GLN A 210 7.21 29.84 14.46
CA GLN A 210 7.73 30.63 15.57
C GLN A 210 7.56 29.91 16.92
N THR A 211 6.40 29.32 17.16
CA THR A 211 6.14 28.57 18.40
C THR A 211 7.08 27.37 18.52
N LEU A 212 7.30 26.65 17.42
CA LEU A 212 8.19 25.50 17.36
C LEU A 212 9.65 25.88 17.63
N TYR A 213 10.15 26.99 17.09
CA TYR A 213 11.57 27.32 17.20
C TYR A 213 11.93 28.23 18.38
N LEU A 214 10.99 29.02 18.89
CA LEU A 214 11.24 30.07 19.89
C LEU A 214 10.67 29.74 21.28
N THR A 215 10.13 28.55 21.46
CA THR A 215 9.70 28.03 22.77
C THR A 215 10.50 26.78 23.09
N PRO A 216 11.13 26.65 24.28
CA PRO A 216 11.82 25.42 24.65
C PRO A 216 10.84 24.26 24.92
N GLY A 217 11.31 23.03 24.82
CA GLY A 217 10.56 21.81 25.15
C GLY A 217 11.41 20.55 24.98
N GLY A 218 11.16 19.52 25.80
CA GLY A 218 11.94 18.27 25.77
C GLY A 218 13.45 18.52 25.84
N LYS A 219 14.19 18.00 24.85
CA LYS A 219 15.64 18.21 24.67
C LYS A 219 16.02 19.46 23.88
N TYR A 220 15.04 20.24 23.40
CA TYR A 220 15.28 21.52 22.75
C TYR A 220 15.16 22.66 23.77
N THR A 221 16.30 23.21 24.17
CA THR A 221 16.44 24.11 25.32
C THR A 221 16.54 25.59 24.93
N GLU A 222 16.46 26.50 25.90
CA GLU A 222 16.70 27.94 25.68
C GLU A 222 18.12 28.20 25.15
N ASP A 223 19.10 27.42 25.61
CA ASP A 223 20.48 27.50 25.12
C ASP A 223 20.58 27.11 23.64
N ASP A 224 19.80 26.12 23.19
CA ASP A 224 19.71 25.75 21.77
C ASP A 224 19.07 26.87 20.94
N ILE A 225 18.00 27.49 21.44
CA ILE A 225 17.34 28.63 20.77
C ILE A 225 18.34 29.79 20.61
N ALA A 226 19.10 30.10 21.67
CA ALA A 226 20.14 31.11 21.64
C ALA A 226 21.27 30.74 20.67
N ALA A 227 21.74 29.48 20.69
CA ALA A 227 22.78 28.98 19.78
C ALA A 227 22.35 29.02 18.30
N ASN A 228 21.06 28.87 18.03
CA ASN A 228 20.49 29.01 16.68
C ASN A 228 20.20 30.46 16.27
N GLY A 229 20.41 31.44 17.16
CA GLY A 229 20.26 32.86 16.87
C GLY A 229 18.85 33.41 17.07
N LYS A 230 17.97 32.69 17.81
CA LYS A 230 16.58 33.09 18.07
C LYS A 230 15.77 33.37 16.79
N VAL A 231 15.98 32.55 15.78
CA VAL A 231 15.30 32.61 14.48
C VAL A 231 14.60 31.28 14.19
N THR A 232 13.68 31.28 13.23
CA THR A 232 13.09 30.05 12.69
C THR A 232 13.96 29.46 11.57
N ALA A 233 13.69 28.22 11.15
CA ALA A 233 14.40 27.61 10.03
C ALA A 233 14.18 28.36 8.70
N SER A 234 12.94 28.80 8.42
CA SER A 234 12.62 29.59 7.22
C SER A 234 13.39 30.92 7.17
N GLN A 235 13.62 31.54 8.32
CA GLN A 235 14.42 32.76 8.45
C GLN A 235 15.91 32.47 8.27
N LYS A 236 16.46 31.47 8.99
CA LYS A 236 17.89 31.13 8.98
C LYS A 236 18.37 30.66 7.60
N PHE A 237 17.54 29.90 6.91
CA PHE A 237 17.92 29.23 5.65
C PHE A 237 17.32 29.88 4.41
N LYS A 238 16.81 31.12 4.53
CA LYS A 238 16.24 31.86 3.40
C LYS A 238 17.22 31.92 2.22
N GLY A 239 16.77 31.42 1.07
CA GLY A 239 17.57 31.42 -0.17
C GLY A 239 18.64 30.31 -0.25
N VAL A 240 18.71 29.41 0.72
CA VAL A 240 19.57 28.22 0.66
C VAL A 240 18.82 27.10 -0.07
N ILE A 241 19.46 26.52 -1.09
CA ILE A 241 18.87 25.46 -1.90
C ILE A 241 18.95 24.12 -1.15
N SER A 242 17.79 23.46 -1.00
CA SER A 242 17.68 22.10 -0.46
C SER A 242 18.29 21.07 -1.41
N SER A 243 18.87 19.99 -0.88
CA SER A 243 19.51 18.94 -1.67
C SER A 243 19.07 17.58 -1.17
N HIS A 244 18.33 16.84 -2.00
CA HIS A 244 17.72 15.56 -1.63
C HIS A 244 18.43 14.40 -2.35
N ASP A 245 19.73 14.27 -2.12
CA ASP A 245 20.50 13.15 -2.70
C ASP A 245 20.18 11.87 -1.93
N MET A 246 19.30 11.04 -2.50
CA MET A 246 18.87 9.75 -1.95
C MET A 246 19.96 8.67 -2.01
N LYS A 247 21.15 8.98 -2.52
CA LYS A 247 22.26 8.02 -2.65
C LYS A 247 23.49 8.47 -1.86
N PRO A 248 23.36 8.68 -0.52
CA PRO A 248 24.53 8.96 0.31
C PRO A 248 25.52 7.79 0.21
N LYS A 249 26.80 8.12 0.23
CA LYS A 249 27.91 7.17 0.22
C LYS A 249 28.32 6.84 1.66
N SER A 250 29.04 5.74 1.86
CA SER A 250 29.60 5.44 3.18
C SER A 250 30.54 6.59 3.62
N GLY A 251 30.37 7.02 4.87
CA GLY A 251 31.03 8.19 5.45
C GLY A 251 30.29 9.51 5.23
N ASP A 252 29.27 9.57 4.37
CA ASP A 252 28.44 10.77 4.25
C ASP A 252 27.56 10.93 5.50
N ARG A 253 27.42 12.17 5.98
CA ARG A 253 26.38 12.52 6.95
C ARG A 253 25.01 12.44 6.27
N ILE A 254 24.05 11.87 6.97
CA ILE A 254 22.68 11.68 6.48
C ILE A 254 21.69 12.50 7.32
N CYS A 255 20.60 12.92 6.68
CA CYS A 255 19.53 13.63 7.35
C CYS A 255 18.83 12.69 8.34
N PRO A 256 18.64 13.09 9.61
CA PRO A 256 17.98 12.26 10.61
C PRO A 256 16.52 11.87 10.29
N ILE A 257 15.84 12.64 9.44
CA ILE A 257 14.43 12.44 9.09
C ILE A 257 14.29 11.54 7.86
N THR A 258 15.02 11.86 6.78
CA THR A 258 14.85 11.20 5.47
C THR A 258 15.97 10.22 5.13
N MET A 259 17.02 10.13 5.93
CA MET A 259 18.21 9.30 5.63
C MET A 259 18.91 9.61 4.29
N THR A 260 18.50 10.68 3.60
CA THR A 260 19.17 11.23 2.42
C THR A 260 20.47 11.93 2.81
N LYS A 261 21.36 12.24 1.86
CA LYS A 261 22.60 12.98 2.13
C LYS A 261 22.27 14.34 2.75
N ALA A 262 22.81 14.59 3.95
CA ALA A 262 22.66 15.88 4.60
C ALA A 262 23.44 16.97 3.85
N ASN A 263 22.93 18.19 3.89
CA ASN A 263 23.62 19.36 3.39
C ASN A 263 24.11 20.18 4.59
N PRO A 264 25.44 20.39 4.74
CA PRO A 264 26.01 21.05 5.91
C PRO A 264 25.53 22.50 6.09
N LYS A 265 24.93 23.11 5.07
CA LYS A 265 24.30 24.43 5.17
C LYS A 265 23.02 24.42 6.03
N PHE A 266 22.30 23.29 6.11
CA PHE A 266 21.18 23.13 7.03
C PHE A 266 21.68 22.50 8.32
N THR A 267 22.34 23.31 9.15
CA THR A 267 22.79 22.89 10.48
C THR A 267 21.93 23.55 11.56
N TRP A 268 21.41 22.74 12.49
CA TRP A 268 20.62 23.19 13.64
C TRP A 268 21.17 22.60 14.94
N VAL A 269 21.20 23.39 16.01
CA VAL A 269 21.64 22.93 17.33
C VAL A 269 20.44 22.43 18.13
N ILE A 270 20.54 21.22 18.68
CA ILE A 270 19.53 20.59 19.56
C ILE A 270 20.30 19.83 20.64
N ASP A 271 19.92 19.95 21.90
CA ASP A 271 20.61 19.32 23.04
C ASP A 271 22.12 19.66 23.06
N GLY A 272 22.45 20.92 22.74
CA GLY A 272 23.81 21.42 22.63
C GLY A 272 24.65 20.84 21.48
N LYS A 273 24.03 20.08 20.57
CA LYS A 273 24.74 19.34 19.51
C LYS A 273 24.31 19.80 18.11
N PRO A 274 25.25 19.97 17.15
CA PRO A 274 24.91 20.33 15.78
C PRO A 274 24.45 19.11 14.98
N TYR A 275 23.24 19.18 14.44
CA TYR A 275 22.67 18.22 13.50
C TYR A 275 22.64 18.80 12.09
N GLN A 276 22.81 17.95 11.07
CA GLN A 276 22.77 18.35 9.66
C GLN A 276 21.56 17.74 8.96
N PHE A 277 20.90 18.53 8.12
CA PHE A 277 19.66 18.16 7.44
C PHE A 277 19.78 18.35 5.92
N CYS A 278 18.89 17.73 5.16
CA CYS A 278 18.84 17.94 3.71
C CYS A 278 18.06 19.21 3.30
N CYS A 279 17.20 19.73 4.19
CA CYS A 279 16.32 20.88 3.96
C CYS A 279 15.79 21.50 5.28
N PRO A 280 15.09 22.66 5.24
CA PRO A 280 14.44 23.26 6.40
C PRO A 280 13.29 22.43 7.01
N PRO A 281 12.35 21.83 6.25
CA PRO A 281 11.29 21.02 6.88
C PRO A 281 11.76 19.83 7.71
N CYS A 282 12.90 19.21 7.36
CA CYS A 282 13.46 18.16 8.22
C CYS A 282 13.99 18.70 9.55
N VAL A 283 14.31 20.00 9.63
CA VAL A 283 14.59 20.66 10.91
C VAL A 283 13.30 20.77 11.71
N ASP A 284 12.18 21.12 11.08
CA ASP A 284 10.87 21.25 11.75
C ASP A 284 10.50 19.94 12.45
N GLU A 285 10.50 18.83 11.71
CA GLU A 285 10.14 17.51 12.25
C GLU A 285 11.12 17.04 13.34
N PHE A 286 12.40 17.34 13.19
CA PHE A 286 13.39 16.89 14.18
C PHE A 286 13.36 17.73 15.45
N VAL A 287 13.01 19.02 15.38
CA VAL A 287 12.75 19.86 16.56
C VAL A 287 11.47 19.41 17.26
N LYS A 288 10.40 19.04 16.53
CA LYS A 288 9.21 18.42 17.13
C LYS A 288 9.55 17.13 17.86
N LEU A 289 10.30 16.23 17.21
CA LEU A 289 10.77 14.98 17.81
C LEU A 289 11.55 15.25 19.11
N ALA A 290 12.50 16.18 19.10
CA ALA A 290 13.29 16.52 20.28
C ALA A 290 12.43 17.04 21.45
N LYS A 291 11.31 17.70 21.15
CA LYS A 291 10.37 18.24 22.15
C LYS A 291 9.43 17.18 22.71
N GLU A 292 8.84 16.38 21.83
CA GLU A 292 7.73 15.49 22.13
C GLU A 292 8.20 14.08 22.51
N GLN A 293 9.31 13.64 21.92
CA GLN A 293 9.87 12.28 22.04
C GLN A 293 11.39 12.34 22.27
N PRO A 294 11.86 13.03 23.33
CA PRO A 294 13.29 13.29 23.56
C PRO A 294 14.15 12.04 23.66
N ASP A 295 13.59 10.91 24.08
CA ASP A 295 14.32 9.65 24.24
C ASP A 295 14.67 8.99 22.90
N GLU A 296 13.97 9.34 21.81
CA GLU A 296 14.27 8.85 20.46
C GLU A 296 15.42 9.61 19.78
N LEU A 297 15.83 10.74 20.36
CA LEU A 297 16.90 11.58 19.83
C LEU A 297 18.26 10.87 19.96
N LYS A 298 18.81 10.42 18.84
CA LYS A 298 20.17 9.85 18.77
C LYS A 298 21.21 10.96 18.64
N VAL A 299 22.46 10.66 18.98
CA VAL A 299 23.57 11.62 18.86
C VAL A 299 23.94 11.87 17.39
N PRO A 300 24.47 13.04 17.00
CA PRO A 300 24.71 13.39 15.59
C PRO A 300 25.57 12.37 14.82
N ASP A 301 26.52 11.72 15.47
CA ASP A 301 27.44 10.78 14.80
C ASP A 301 26.79 9.42 14.49
N THR A 302 25.58 9.13 14.98
CA THR A 302 24.81 7.97 14.48
C THR A 302 24.22 8.21 13.10
N TYR A 303 24.20 9.46 12.63
CA TYR A 303 23.67 9.84 11.32
C TYR A 303 24.80 9.97 10.29
N ILE A 304 25.60 8.91 10.19
CA ILE A 304 26.66 8.71 9.20
C ILE A 304 26.40 7.34 8.56
N LYS A 305 26.46 7.28 7.22
CA LYS A 305 26.21 6.05 6.46
C LYS A 305 27.40 5.10 6.40
#